data_AF-A0A955SRV0-F1
#
_entry.id   AF-A0A955SRV0-F1
#
_cell.length_a   1.000
_cell.length_b   1.000
_cell.length_c   1.000
_cell.angle_alpha   90.00
_cell.angle_beta   90.00
_cell.angle_gamma   90.00
#
_symmetry.space_group_name_H-M   'P 1'
#
loop_
_entity.id
_entity.type
_entity.pdbx_description
1 polymer ?
#
loop_
_entity_poly.entity_id
_entity_poly.type
_entity_poly.pdbx_seq_one_letter_code
_entity_poly.pdbx_strand_id
1 'polypeptide(L)'
;MFTQAKVFIIFLIGFFCFTSEPIQGEVLDADGDGVVGPHEVLELVRLWKQEATTGVSGNSWSLTGNSGTNPETNYIGTSDDQTLEIRVNGQRALRIEPNDDSPNIIGGYSGNSVQDNRYGCFVGGGGREGAPNSTTGVFSTIAGGDGNTAGSTSFVGGGLGNRALGYRSAICGGQFNEAYDFFSSVAGGVQNIASGRESFIGGGFYNVASSTQSIVCGGEFNTASGMNGVVLGGIRNLAAGDYSFAAGRKALARHDGAFVWADSTDENFESTTADQFSVRANGGSRFFSDGSNAALYVETTGTGRTGHFRITNPENNSSSVAASTQGGGDALLGYTIGSGNGVYGETAGSGWAGYFVGSGGSSKGVHIETNGGQGLEVVGGAKSAVVPTSQGRRALYTEEAAEVWFTDYG
;
A
#
# COMPACT_ATOMS: atom_id res chain seq x y z
N MET A 1 -19.70 -77.20 19.87
CA MET A 1 -20.58 -77.15 21.07
C MET A 1 -19.88 -76.40 22.22
N PHE A 2 -19.17 -75.31 21.91
CA PHE A 2 -18.51 -74.40 22.85
C PHE A 2 -19.08 -73.00 22.61
N THR A 3 -20.35 -72.84 22.95
CA THR A 3 -21.07 -71.56 22.89
C THR A 3 -22.29 -71.73 23.79
N GLN A 4 -22.16 -71.34 25.07
CA GLN A 4 -23.24 -70.86 25.96
C GLN A 4 -22.90 -70.80 27.47
N ALA A 5 -21.67 -71.05 27.90
CA ALA A 5 -21.32 -70.99 29.34
C ALA A 5 -21.05 -69.57 29.92
N LYS A 6 -21.30 -68.49 29.16
CA LYS A 6 -21.05 -67.10 29.62
C LYS A 6 -22.30 -66.27 29.94
N VAL A 7 -23.49 -66.89 29.98
CA VAL A 7 -24.75 -66.21 30.34
C VAL A 7 -25.33 -66.69 31.68
N PHE A 8 -24.71 -67.66 32.36
CA PHE A 8 -25.30 -68.29 33.55
C PHE A 8 -24.77 -67.82 34.92
N ILE A 9 -23.93 -66.77 34.97
CA ILE A 9 -23.39 -66.24 36.23
C ILE A 9 -24.09 -64.94 36.68
N ILE A 10 -24.72 -64.20 35.76
CA ILE A 10 -25.40 -62.93 36.10
C ILE A 10 -26.81 -63.17 36.69
N PHE A 11 -27.40 -64.35 36.50
CA PHE A 11 -28.72 -64.66 37.07
C PHE A 11 -28.70 -65.29 38.47
N LEU A 12 -27.53 -65.68 39.00
CA LEU A 12 -27.47 -66.44 40.26
C LEU A 12 -27.27 -65.60 41.54
N ILE A 13 -27.01 -64.29 41.45
CA ILE A 13 -26.83 -63.44 42.65
C ILE A 13 -28.06 -62.54 42.90
N GLY A 14 -28.89 -62.30 41.88
CA GLY A 14 -30.15 -61.55 42.02
C GLY A 14 -31.36 -62.35 42.51
N PHE A 15 -31.31 -63.69 42.48
CA PHE A 15 -32.47 -64.56 42.74
C PHE A 15 -32.43 -65.32 44.09
N PHE A 16 -31.35 -65.20 44.88
CA PHE A 16 -31.13 -66.01 46.09
C PHE A 16 -31.51 -65.34 47.40
N CYS A 17 -32.36 -64.31 47.38
CA CYS A 17 -32.93 -63.73 48.59
C CYS A 17 -34.20 -64.47 49.09
N PHE A 18 -34.75 -65.42 48.33
CA PHE A 18 -36.00 -66.11 48.69
C PHE A 18 -36.07 -67.53 48.10
N THR A 19 -35.43 -68.54 48.70
CA THR A 19 -35.91 -69.94 48.76
C THR A 19 -34.94 -70.80 49.57
N SER A 20 -35.49 -71.74 50.35
CA SER A 20 -34.78 -72.59 51.32
C SER A 20 -34.55 -74.03 50.81
N GLU A 21 -33.89 -74.21 49.67
CA GLU A 21 -33.44 -75.55 49.23
C GLU A 21 -31.94 -75.57 48.91
N PRO A 22 -31.20 -76.66 49.24
CA PRO A 22 -29.78 -76.75 48.99
C PRO A 22 -29.50 -77.20 47.54
N ILE A 23 -28.57 -76.52 46.86
CA ILE A 23 -28.09 -76.93 45.53
C ILE A 23 -27.02 -78.02 45.68
N GLN A 24 -27.17 -79.12 44.93
CA GLN A 24 -26.07 -80.03 44.60
C GLN A 24 -25.32 -79.50 43.37
N GLY A 25 -24.13 -78.95 43.58
CA GLY A 25 -23.19 -78.55 42.55
C GLY A 25 -21.89 -78.09 43.21
N GLU A 26 -20.77 -78.74 42.87
CA GLU A 26 -19.45 -78.47 43.46
C GLU A 26 -18.97 -77.06 43.10
N VAL A 27 -18.75 -76.25 44.14
CA VAL A 27 -17.98 -75.02 44.03
C VAL A 27 -16.52 -75.43 44.09
N LEU A 28 -15.78 -75.17 43.01
CA LEU A 28 -14.34 -75.43 42.98
C LEU A 28 -13.66 -74.50 43.98
N ASP A 29 -13.13 -75.13 45.02
CA ASP A 29 -12.31 -74.54 46.05
C ASP A 29 -10.86 -74.40 45.53
N ALA A 30 -10.24 -73.27 45.86
CA ALA A 30 -8.90 -72.91 45.40
C ALA A 30 -7.77 -73.52 46.26
N ASP A 31 -8.05 -74.04 47.46
CA ASP A 31 -7.05 -74.73 48.29
C ASP A 31 -7.31 -76.23 48.50
N GLY A 32 -8.51 -76.72 48.17
CA GLY A 32 -8.88 -78.12 48.08
C GLY A 32 -9.45 -78.75 49.36
N ASP A 33 -9.84 -77.95 50.35
CA ASP A 33 -10.54 -78.34 51.58
C ASP A 33 -12.08 -78.42 51.49
N GLY A 34 -12.69 -77.87 50.44
CA GLY A 34 -14.11 -77.96 50.10
C GLY A 34 -15.05 -76.99 50.85
N VAL A 35 -14.55 -75.93 51.48
CA VAL A 35 -15.39 -74.96 52.22
C VAL A 35 -15.09 -73.51 51.82
N VAL A 36 -16.02 -72.87 51.09
CA VAL A 36 -15.87 -71.44 50.74
C VAL A 36 -16.04 -70.56 51.98
N GLY A 37 -14.94 -70.03 52.51
CA GLY A 37 -14.91 -69.17 53.68
C GLY A 37 -15.31 -67.71 53.38
N PRO A 38 -15.76 -66.93 54.40
CA PRO A 38 -16.05 -65.50 54.23
C PRO A 38 -14.87 -64.69 53.69
N HIS A 39 -13.64 -65.15 53.93
CA HIS A 39 -12.40 -64.54 53.46
C HIS A 39 -12.21 -64.69 51.94
N GLU A 40 -12.65 -65.81 51.36
CA GLU A 40 -12.52 -66.12 49.92
C GLU A 40 -13.59 -65.39 49.10
N VAL A 41 -14.80 -65.24 49.66
CA VAL A 41 -15.82 -64.33 49.10
C VAL A 41 -15.32 -62.89 49.13
N LEU A 42 -14.63 -62.48 50.20
CA LEU A 42 -14.05 -61.14 50.29
C LEU A 42 -12.94 -60.93 49.27
N GLU A 43 -12.12 -61.95 49.01
CA GLU A 43 -11.04 -61.89 48.01
C GLU A 43 -11.58 -61.88 46.58
N LEU A 44 -12.59 -62.69 46.27
CA LEU A 44 -13.32 -62.64 45.00
C LEU A 44 -13.99 -61.27 44.77
N VAL A 45 -14.60 -60.67 45.80
CA VAL A 45 -15.15 -59.31 45.73
C VAL A 45 -14.05 -58.26 45.61
N ARG A 46 -12.87 -58.48 46.21
CA ARG A 46 -11.70 -57.59 46.09
C ARG A 46 -11.12 -57.63 44.69
N LEU A 47 -11.01 -58.83 44.09
CA LEU A 47 -10.59 -59.06 42.71
C LEU A 47 -11.60 -58.45 41.71
N TRP A 48 -12.90 -58.62 41.94
CA TRP A 48 -13.95 -57.99 41.12
C TRP A 48 -13.95 -56.46 41.21
N LYS A 49 -13.72 -55.90 42.41
CA LYS A 49 -13.53 -54.44 42.56
C LYS A 49 -12.26 -53.97 41.86
N GLN A 50 -11.17 -54.73 41.92
CA GLN A 50 -9.92 -54.38 41.25
C GLN A 50 -10.07 -54.38 39.73
N GLU A 51 -10.79 -55.35 39.14
CA GLU A 51 -11.17 -55.33 37.71
C GLU A 51 -12.16 -54.22 37.35
N ALA A 52 -13.07 -53.86 38.26
CA ALA A 52 -13.96 -52.71 38.09
C ALA A 52 -13.27 -51.35 38.23
N THR A 53 -12.07 -51.28 38.84
CA THR A 53 -11.29 -50.04 38.96
C THR A 53 -10.22 -49.91 37.88
N THR A 54 -9.87 -51.01 37.19
CA THR A 54 -8.92 -51.02 36.05
C THR A 54 -9.61 -50.96 34.68
N GLY A 55 -10.94 -50.87 34.64
CA GLY A 55 -11.75 -50.74 33.43
C GLY A 55 -11.74 -49.36 32.76
N VAL A 56 -10.94 -48.40 33.23
CA VAL A 56 -10.65 -47.17 32.48
C VAL A 56 -9.34 -47.40 31.75
N SER A 57 -9.42 -47.62 30.44
CA SER A 57 -8.27 -47.67 29.55
C SER A 57 -7.31 -46.53 29.86
N GLY A 58 -6.12 -46.86 30.36
CA GLY A 58 -5.03 -45.89 30.61
C GLY A 58 -4.53 -45.15 29.37
N ASN A 59 -5.23 -45.27 28.24
CA ASN A 59 -4.94 -44.68 26.94
C ASN A 59 -5.99 -43.65 26.49
N SER A 60 -6.91 -43.24 27.36
CA SER A 60 -7.89 -42.18 27.04
C SER A 60 -7.37 -40.79 27.40
N TRP A 61 -7.70 -39.79 26.58
CA TRP A 61 -7.50 -38.39 26.94
C TRP A 61 -8.64 -37.93 27.85
N SER A 62 -8.35 -37.52 29.09
CA SER A 62 -9.36 -37.06 30.04
C SER A 62 -9.84 -35.65 29.71
N LEU A 63 -11.14 -35.38 29.95
CA LEU A 63 -11.72 -34.04 29.86
C LEU A 63 -11.13 -33.06 30.90
N THR A 64 -10.53 -33.56 31.97
CA THR A 64 -9.84 -32.74 33.00
C THR A 64 -8.33 -32.68 32.79
N GLY A 65 -7.83 -33.25 31.68
CA GLY A 65 -6.40 -33.38 31.40
C GLY A 65 -5.75 -34.60 32.04
N ASN A 66 -4.60 -34.98 31.48
CA ASN A 66 -3.79 -36.12 31.93
C ASN A 66 -2.49 -35.60 32.56
N SER A 67 -2.09 -36.10 33.73
CA SER A 67 -0.77 -35.85 34.34
C SER A 67 0.25 -36.89 33.89
N GLY A 68 1.54 -36.52 33.79
CA GLY A 68 2.63 -37.47 33.49
C GLY A 68 2.76 -37.89 32.03
N THR A 69 2.22 -37.10 31.09
CA THR A 69 2.31 -37.37 29.64
C THR A 69 3.75 -37.23 29.11
N ASN A 70 4.12 -38.11 28.17
CA ASN A 70 5.32 -37.98 27.36
C ASN A 70 4.93 -37.60 25.91
N PRO A 71 5.35 -36.43 25.36
CA PRO A 71 5.04 -36.02 24.00
C PRO A 71 5.49 -36.98 22.89
N GLU A 72 6.47 -37.85 23.15
CA GLU A 72 6.95 -38.84 22.16
C GLU A 72 5.96 -40.01 21.97
N THR A 73 5.12 -40.32 22.97
CA THR A 73 4.24 -41.50 22.97
C THR A 73 2.80 -41.21 23.36
N ASN A 74 2.50 -40.02 23.87
CA ASN A 74 1.16 -39.58 24.25
C ASN A 74 0.76 -38.35 23.46
N TYR A 75 -0.24 -38.51 22.59
CA TYR A 75 -0.76 -37.42 21.76
C TYR A 75 -2.26 -37.63 21.48
N ILE A 76 -2.92 -36.53 21.14
CA ILE A 76 -4.26 -36.57 20.52
C ILE A 76 -4.04 -36.53 19.01
N GLY A 77 -4.35 -37.61 18.32
CA GLY A 77 -4.22 -37.66 16.86
C GLY A 77 -4.34 -39.05 16.29
N THR A 78 -3.90 -39.17 15.04
CA THR A 78 -3.83 -40.43 14.28
C THR A 78 -2.37 -40.89 14.22
N SER A 79 -2.14 -42.21 14.18
CA SER A 79 -0.81 -42.79 14.00
C SER A 79 -0.48 -43.12 12.54
N ASP A 80 -1.47 -42.98 11.66
CA ASP A 80 -1.41 -43.20 10.22
C ASP A 80 -1.67 -41.88 9.45
N ASP A 81 -1.51 -41.94 8.13
CA ASP A 81 -1.70 -40.81 7.21
C ASP A 81 -3.20 -40.53 6.98
N GLN A 82 -3.93 -40.32 8.08
CA GLN A 82 -5.34 -40.00 8.11
C GLN A 82 -5.57 -38.60 8.67
N THR A 83 -6.57 -37.92 8.11
CA THR A 83 -6.98 -36.59 8.56
C THR A 83 -7.60 -36.65 9.96
N LEU A 84 -7.20 -35.73 10.84
CA LEU A 84 -7.82 -35.54 12.16
C LEU A 84 -8.85 -34.40 12.10
N GLU A 85 -10.09 -34.66 12.53
CA GLU A 85 -11.13 -33.64 12.68
C GLU A 85 -11.55 -33.44 14.13
N ILE A 86 -11.61 -32.18 14.57
CA ILE A 86 -12.26 -31.77 15.82
C ILE A 86 -13.63 -31.22 15.47
N ARG A 87 -14.68 -31.76 16.12
CA ARG A 87 -16.07 -31.41 15.86
C ARG A 87 -16.75 -30.76 17.05
N VAL A 88 -17.62 -29.79 16.77
CA VAL A 88 -18.51 -29.13 17.74
C VAL A 88 -19.94 -29.23 17.21
N ASN A 89 -20.87 -29.73 18.03
CA ASN A 89 -22.25 -30.00 17.60
C ASN A 89 -22.34 -30.88 16.33
N GLY A 90 -21.47 -31.87 16.22
CA GLY A 90 -21.37 -32.76 15.05
C GLY A 90 -20.77 -32.14 13.79
N GLN A 91 -20.48 -30.84 13.78
CA GLN A 91 -19.88 -30.12 12.66
C GLN A 91 -18.37 -30.00 12.81
N ARG A 92 -17.62 -30.08 11.71
CA ARG A 92 -16.17 -29.86 11.68
C ARG A 92 -15.84 -28.43 12.10
N ALA A 93 -15.04 -28.27 13.14
CA ALA A 93 -14.53 -26.98 13.62
C ALA A 93 -13.03 -26.79 13.30
N LEU A 94 -12.27 -27.89 13.28
CA LEU A 94 -10.87 -27.93 12.87
C LEU A 94 -10.60 -29.22 12.10
N ARG A 95 -9.83 -29.11 11.01
CA ARG A 95 -9.30 -30.24 10.24
C ARG A 95 -7.79 -30.10 10.15
N ILE A 96 -7.07 -31.16 10.48
CA ILE A 96 -5.62 -31.27 10.33
C ILE A 96 -5.36 -32.36 9.30
N GLU A 97 -4.84 -31.96 8.15
CA GLU A 97 -4.52 -32.88 7.05
C GLU A 97 -3.04 -33.22 7.12
N PRO A 98 -2.66 -34.51 7.24
CA PRO A 98 -1.27 -34.91 7.24
C PRO A 98 -0.64 -34.73 5.85
N ASN A 99 0.69 -34.60 5.86
CA ASN A 99 1.53 -34.60 4.67
C ASN A 99 2.97 -34.89 5.09
N ASP A 100 3.76 -35.54 4.21
CA ASP A 100 5.15 -35.89 4.48
C ASP A 100 6.06 -34.69 4.81
N ASP A 101 5.78 -33.52 4.22
CA ASP A 101 6.57 -32.29 4.44
C ASP A 101 6.00 -31.46 5.60
N SER A 102 4.71 -31.10 5.54
CA SER A 102 4.08 -30.22 6.53
C SER A 102 2.55 -30.33 6.52
N PRO A 103 1.88 -30.55 7.67
CA PRO A 103 0.44 -30.69 7.70
C PRO A 103 -0.29 -29.37 7.34
N ASN A 104 -1.52 -29.49 6.86
CA ASN A 104 -2.42 -28.34 6.74
C ASN A 104 -3.27 -28.19 8.01
N ILE A 105 -3.57 -26.94 8.39
CA ILE A 105 -4.46 -26.61 9.51
C ILE A 105 -5.64 -25.78 8.98
N ILE A 106 -6.85 -26.29 9.13
CA ILE A 106 -8.06 -25.70 8.52
C ILE A 106 -9.17 -25.57 9.57
N GLY A 107 -9.32 -24.37 10.11
CA GLY A 107 -10.35 -24.02 11.08
C GLY A 107 -11.63 -23.45 10.44
N GLY A 108 -12.69 -23.37 11.24
CA GLY A 108 -13.92 -22.64 10.92
C GLY A 108 -14.92 -23.45 10.08
N TYR A 109 -15.58 -22.79 9.14
CA TYR A 109 -16.62 -23.39 8.31
C TYR A 109 -16.14 -24.65 7.59
N SER A 110 -16.99 -25.67 7.53
CA SER A 110 -16.67 -26.99 6.96
C SER A 110 -16.39 -26.95 5.45
N GLY A 111 -16.79 -25.88 4.76
CA GLY A 111 -16.45 -25.64 3.36
C GLY A 111 -15.07 -25.00 3.15
N ASN A 112 -14.39 -24.52 4.20
CA ASN A 112 -13.00 -24.06 4.05
C ASN A 112 -12.11 -25.20 3.56
N SER A 113 -11.20 -24.89 2.64
CA SER A 113 -10.45 -25.90 1.91
C SER A 113 -9.00 -25.50 1.66
N VAL A 114 -8.18 -26.53 1.47
CA VAL A 114 -6.85 -26.45 0.88
C VAL A 114 -6.92 -27.25 -0.41
N GLN A 115 -6.41 -26.72 -1.51
CA GLN A 115 -6.43 -27.40 -2.80
C GLN A 115 -5.59 -28.70 -2.76
N ASP A 116 -5.99 -29.70 -3.55
CA ASP A 116 -5.31 -31.00 -3.62
C ASP A 116 -3.81 -30.86 -3.88
N ASN A 117 -3.02 -31.72 -3.24
CA ASN A 117 -1.55 -31.73 -3.31
C ASN A 117 -0.91 -30.40 -2.87
N ARG A 118 -1.48 -29.74 -1.86
CA ARG A 118 -0.89 -28.61 -1.15
C ARG A 118 -0.70 -28.96 0.32
N TYR A 119 0.34 -28.38 0.91
CA TYR A 119 0.81 -28.71 2.24
C TYR A 119 1.34 -27.45 2.94
N GLY A 120 1.47 -27.51 4.27
CA GLY A 120 1.89 -26.39 5.12
C GLY A 120 0.94 -25.19 5.10
N CYS A 121 -0.31 -25.37 4.68
CA CYS A 121 -1.30 -24.30 4.58
C CYS A 121 -1.98 -24.04 5.93
N PHE A 122 -2.31 -22.78 6.20
CA PHE A 122 -3.07 -22.38 7.37
C PHE A 122 -4.32 -21.60 6.99
N VAL A 123 -5.49 -22.08 7.42
CA VAL A 123 -6.74 -21.34 7.45
C VAL A 123 -7.18 -21.24 8.90
N GLY A 124 -7.06 -20.06 9.50
CA GLY A 124 -7.31 -19.88 10.94
C GLY A 124 -8.77 -20.04 11.36
N GLY A 125 -9.71 -19.80 10.44
CA GLY A 125 -11.13 -19.87 10.74
C GLY A 125 -12.00 -19.14 9.73
N GLY A 126 -13.20 -18.74 10.17
CA GLY A 126 -14.16 -18.02 9.34
C GLY A 126 -14.73 -18.87 8.22
N GLY A 127 -15.10 -18.22 7.12
CA GLY A 127 -15.83 -18.78 5.99
C GLY A 127 -17.30 -19.02 6.31
N ARG A 128 -18.10 -19.19 5.27
CA ARG A 128 -19.49 -19.67 5.34
C ARG A 128 -19.91 -20.28 4.02
N GLU A 129 -21.13 -20.79 3.99
CA GLU A 129 -21.76 -21.27 2.75
C GLU A 129 -21.79 -20.16 1.69
N GLY A 130 -21.29 -20.49 0.50
CA GLY A 130 -21.15 -19.56 -0.63
C GLY A 130 -19.91 -18.65 -0.58
N ALA A 131 -19.15 -18.64 0.52
CA ALA A 131 -17.91 -17.88 0.66
C ALA A 131 -16.87 -18.62 1.54
N PRO A 132 -16.49 -19.86 1.20
CA PRO A 132 -15.43 -20.54 1.93
C PRO A 132 -14.08 -19.84 1.74
N ASN A 133 -13.23 -19.90 2.76
CA ASN A 133 -11.81 -19.57 2.60
C ASN A 133 -11.10 -20.75 1.92
N SER A 134 -10.25 -20.47 0.94
CA SER A 134 -9.57 -21.51 0.17
C SER A 134 -8.10 -21.18 -0.08
N THR A 135 -7.21 -22.13 0.12
CA THR A 135 -5.83 -21.99 -0.32
C THR A 135 -5.56 -22.77 -1.60
N THR A 136 -4.80 -22.19 -2.52
CA THR A 136 -4.48 -22.78 -3.84
C THR A 136 -3.00 -23.13 -4.01
N GLY A 137 -2.15 -22.71 -3.07
CA GLY A 137 -0.71 -22.94 -3.09
C GLY A 137 -0.15 -23.38 -1.74
N VAL A 138 1.08 -23.91 -1.76
CA VAL A 138 1.79 -24.41 -0.58
C VAL A 138 2.19 -23.28 0.36
N PHE A 139 2.28 -23.57 1.66
CA PHE A 139 2.72 -22.58 2.69
C PHE A 139 1.93 -21.27 2.69
N SER A 140 0.65 -21.34 2.30
CA SER A 140 -0.27 -20.20 2.24
C SER A 140 -0.93 -19.97 3.59
N THR A 141 -1.28 -18.71 3.87
CA THR A 141 -1.92 -18.34 5.14
C THR A 141 -3.14 -17.49 4.89
N ILE A 142 -4.28 -17.91 5.44
CA ILE A 142 -5.49 -17.11 5.59
C ILE A 142 -5.79 -17.05 7.08
N ALA A 143 -5.66 -15.88 7.70
CA ALA A 143 -5.89 -15.77 9.14
C ALA A 143 -7.39 -15.95 9.51
N GLY A 144 -8.31 -15.60 8.60
CA GLY A 144 -9.75 -15.78 8.77
C GLY A 144 -10.57 -15.01 7.74
N GLY A 145 -11.72 -14.47 8.14
CA GLY A 145 -12.63 -13.74 7.26
C GLY A 145 -13.52 -14.66 6.41
N ASP A 146 -14.03 -14.17 5.29
CA ASP A 146 -15.03 -14.83 4.47
C ASP A 146 -14.64 -14.78 2.98
N GLY A 147 -14.71 -15.90 2.27
CA GLY A 147 -14.47 -15.96 0.81
C GLY A 147 -13.05 -15.61 0.35
N ASN A 148 -12.04 -15.71 1.21
CA ASN A 148 -10.67 -15.34 0.87
C ASN A 148 -9.93 -16.46 0.12
N THR A 149 -9.00 -16.10 -0.77
CA THR A 149 -8.14 -17.03 -1.50
C THR A 149 -6.66 -16.66 -1.38
N ALA A 150 -5.82 -17.62 -1.02
CA ALA A 150 -4.37 -17.46 -0.89
C ALA A 150 -3.61 -18.49 -1.73
N GLY A 151 -2.74 -18.04 -2.64
CA GLY A 151 -1.81 -18.83 -3.44
C GLY A 151 -0.50 -19.17 -2.72
N SER A 152 0.50 -19.67 -3.45
CA SER A 152 1.72 -20.23 -2.86
C SER A 152 2.53 -19.18 -2.09
N THR A 153 2.89 -19.50 -0.85
CA THR A 153 3.63 -18.62 0.09
C THR A 153 3.00 -17.24 0.27
N SER A 154 1.69 -17.13 -0.01
CA SER A 154 0.95 -15.86 0.09
C SER A 154 0.25 -15.72 1.44
N PHE A 155 -0.14 -14.49 1.75
CA PHE A 155 -0.79 -14.14 3.00
C PHE A 155 -2.09 -13.36 2.75
N VAL A 156 -3.17 -13.78 3.41
CA VAL A 156 -4.38 -12.99 3.57
C VAL A 156 -4.68 -12.83 5.05
N GLY A 157 -4.65 -11.60 5.55
CA GLY A 157 -4.91 -11.31 6.96
C GLY A 157 -6.38 -11.42 7.38
N GLY A 158 -7.31 -11.48 6.42
CA GLY A 158 -8.73 -11.67 6.64
C GLY A 158 -9.58 -10.82 5.71
N GLY A 159 -10.76 -10.40 6.16
CA GLY A 159 -11.70 -9.60 5.37
C GLY A 159 -12.62 -10.42 4.49
N LEU A 160 -13.17 -9.81 3.43
CA LEU A 160 -14.17 -10.43 2.54
C LEU A 160 -13.65 -10.51 1.10
N GLY A 161 -13.56 -11.73 0.56
CA GLY A 161 -13.35 -11.91 -0.88
C GLY A 161 -11.98 -11.48 -1.41
N ASN A 162 -10.95 -11.43 -0.56
CA ASN A 162 -9.60 -11.05 -0.99
C ASN A 162 -8.87 -12.19 -1.70
N ARG A 163 -8.09 -11.89 -2.73
CA ARG A 163 -7.42 -12.87 -3.59
C ARG A 163 -5.92 -12.56 -3.73
N ALA A 164 -5.11 -13.14 -2.85
CA ALA A 164 -3.64 -13.08 -2.93
C ALA A 164 -3.14 -14.28 -3.75
N LEU A 165 -3.02 -14.12 -5.07
CA LEU A 165 -2.77 -15.22 -6.01
C LEU A 165 -1.33 -15.25 -6.55
N GLY A 166 -0.60 -14.13 -6.46
CA GLY A 166 0.81 -14.06 -6.81
C GLY A 166 1.71 -14.84 -5.85
N TYR A 167 2.84 -15.34 -6.34
CA TYR A 167 3.84 -15.97 -5.48
C TYR A 167 4.39 -14.95 -4.47
N ARG A 168 4.33 -15.30 -3.17
CA ARG A 168 4.69 -14.39 -2.06
C ARG A 168 3.91 -13.07 -2.06
N SER A 169 2.69 -13.08 -2.59
CA SER A 169 1.79 -11.93 -2.50
C SER A 169 1.19 -11.78 -1.10
N ALA A 170 0.77 -10.57 -0.76
CA ALA A 170 0.18 -10.29 0.55
C ALA A 170 -1.01 -9.34 0.47
N ILE A 171 -2.10 -9.69 1.12
CA ILE A 171 -3.24 -8.81 1.36
C ILE A 171 -3.52 -8.77 2.86
N CYS A 172 -3.31 -7.64 3.52
CA CYS A 172 -3.48 -7.59 4.98
C CYS A 172 -4.95 -7.64 5.42
N GLY A 173 -5.90 -7.30 4.53
CA GLY A 173 -7.34 -7.38 4.81
C GLY A 173 -8.17 -6.57 3.81
N GLY A 174 -9.35 -6.11 4.24
CA GLY A 174 -10.27 -5.33 3.41
C GLY A 174 -11.27 -6.19 2.64
N GLN A 175 -11.76 -5.67 1.51
CA GLN A 175 -12.81 -6.32 0.72
C GLN A 175 -12.47 -6.35 -0.77
N PHE A 176 -12.56 -7.52 -1.40
CA PHE A 176 -12.37 -7.71 -2.84
C PHE A 176 -11.05 -7.14 -3.38
N ASN A 177 -9.98 -7.19 -2.59
CA ASN A 177 -8.66 -6.82 -3.07
C ASN A 177 -8.01 -8.01 -3.79
N GLU A 178 -7.18 -7.74 -4.79
CA GLU A 178 -6.51 -8.74 -5.62
C GLU A 178 -5.01 -8.41 -5.73
N ALA A 179 -4.17 -9.42 -5.52
CA ALA A 179 -2.71 -9.34 -5.66
C ALA A 179 -2.22 -10.53 -6.50
N TYR A 180 -1.86 -10.31 -7.77
CA TYR A 180 -1.72 -11.38 -8.77
C TYR A 180 -0.29 -11.81 -9.09
N ASP A 181 0.68 -10.93 -8.94
CA ASP A 181 2.04 -11.17 -9.43
C ASP A 181 3.03 -11.36 -8.28
N PHE A 182 4.25 -11.79 -8.59
CA PHE A 182 5.33 -12.04 -7.65
C PHE A 182 5.53 -10.82 -6.73
N PHE A 183 5.47 -11.06 -5.41
CA PHE A 183 5.65 -10.01 -4.38
C PHE A 183 4.66 -8.84 -4.45
N SER A 184 3.56 -8.95 -5.19
CA SER A 184 2.50 -7.93 -5.18
C SER A 184 1.84 -7.84 -3.81
N SER A 185 1.46 -6.64 -3.39
CA SER A 185 0.88 -6.45 -2.07
C SER A 185 -0.17 -5.35 -1.99
N VAL A 186 -1.19 -5.59 -1.16
CA VAL A 186 -2.26 -4.65 -0.85
C VAL A 186 -2.43 -4.57 0.67
N ALA A 187 -2.22 -3.40 1.26
CA ALA A 187 -2.33 -3.27 2.71
C ALA A 187 -3.78 -3.28 3.22
N GLY A 188 -4.77 -3.04 2.36
CA GLY A 188 -6.19 -3.11 2.71
C GLY A 188 -7.08 -2.35 1.73
N GLY A 189 -8.23 -1.87 2.20
CA GLY A 189 -9.18 -1.11 1.38
C GLY A 189 -10.18 -1.99 0.64
N VAL A 190 -10.76 -1.44 -0.43
CA VAL A 190 -11.86 -2.07 -1.19
C VAL A 190 -11.55 -2.07 -2.68
N GLN A 191 -11.65 -3.22 -3.34
CA GLN A 191 -11.51 -3.37 -4.80
C GLN A 191 -10.18 -2.88 -5.37
N ASN A 192 -9.08 -3.04 -4.64
CA ASN A 192 -7.75 -2.70 -5.15
C ASN A 192 -7.11 -3.88 -5.90
N ILE A 193 -6.36 -3.60 -6.97
CA ILE A 193 -5.72 -4.61 -7.83
C ILE A 193 -4.23 -4.31 -7.97
N ALA A 194 -3.39 -5.10 -7.30
CA ALA A 194 -1.94 -5.11 -7.46
C ALA A 194 -1.54 -6.26 -8.39
N SER A 195 -1.41 -5.99 -9.70
CA SER A 195 -1.16 -7.01 -10.72
C SER A 195 0.23 -6.95 -11.35
N GLY A 196 1.07 -5.99 -10.96
CA GLY A 196 2.47 -5.95 -11.37
C GLY A 196 3.40 -6.63 -10.39
N ARG A 197 4.51 -7.20 -10.86
CA ARG A 197 5.58 -7.73 -10.00
C ARG A 197 6.09 -6.65 -9.05
N GLU A 198 6.24 -6.98 -7.76
CA GLU A 198 6.69 -6.05 -6.71
C GLU A 198 5.83 -4.78 -6.61
N SER A 199 4.59 -4.81 -7.12
CA SER A 199 3.65 -3.69 -7.00
C SER A 199 3.07 -3.58 -5.59
N PHE A 200 2.72 -2.35 -5.21
CA PHE A 200 2.17 -2.06 -3.89
C PHE A 200 0.97 -1.13 -3.96
N ILE A 201 -0.09 -1.47 -3.22
CA ILE A 201 -1.21 -0.58 -2.95
C ILE A 201 -1.38 -0.40 -1.43
N GLY A 202 -1.24 0.83 -0.95
CA GLY A 202 -1.36 1.15 0.48
C GLY A 202 -2.80 1.08 1.02
N GLY A 203 -3.82 1.11 0.16
CA GLY A 203 -5.23 0.96 0.52
C GLY A 203 -6.14 1.79 -0.37
N GLY A 204 -7.29 2.22 0.17
CA GLY A 204 -8.26 3.05 -0.54
C GLY A 204 -9.30 2.24 -1.33
N PHE A 205 -9.91 2.88 -2.33
CA PHE A 205 -10.99 2.30 -3.14
C PHE A 205 -10.63 2.30 -4.62
N TYR A 206 -10.72 1.13 -5.25
CA TYR A 206 -10.58 0.97 -6.69
C TYR A 206 -9.23 1.47 -7.25
N ASN A 207 -8.12 1.17 -6.58
CA ASN A 207 -6.79 1.50 -7.07
C ASN A 207 -6.19 0.34 -7.86
N VAL A 208 -5.38 0.64 -8.87
CA VAL A 208 -4.72 -0.33 -9.75
C VAL A 208 -3.22 -0.04 -9.82
N ALA A 209 -2.39 -1.03 -9.48
CA ALA A 209 -0.93 -0.99 -9.66
C ALA A 209 -0.55 -2.18 -10.56
N SER A 210 -0.40 -1.93 -11.86
CA SER A 210 -0.41 -3.00 -12.87
C SER A 210 0.93 -3.28 -13.54
N SER A 211 1.98 -2.50 -13.23
CA SER A 211 3.32 -2.68 -13.80
C SER A 211 4.36 -3.03 -12.74
N THR A 212 5.53 -3.48 -13.17
CA THR A 212 6.63 -3.84 -12.29
C THR A 212 7.04 -2.65 -11.42
N GLN A 213 7.10 -2.87 -10.10
CA GLN A 213 7.45 -1.86 -9.10
C GLN A 213 6.55 -0.61 -9.12
N SER A 214 5.33 -0.74 -9.67
CA SER A 214 4.34 0.33 -9.64
C SER A 214 3.71 0.46 -8.25
N ILE A 215 3.45 1.70 -7.84
CA ILE A 215 2.98 2.01 -6.48
C ILE A 215 1.76 2.92 -6.54
N VAL A 216 0.73 2.57 -5.77
CA VAL A 216 -0.35 3.49 -5.41
C VAL A 216 -0.43 3.58 -3.89
N CYS A 217 -0.08 4.71 -3.30
CA CYS A 217 -0.08 4.82 -1.83
C CYS A 217 -1.50 4.77 -1.23
N GLY A 218 -2.53 5.14 -1.99
CA GLY A 218 -3.93 5.06 -1.57
C GLY A 218 -4.85 5.96 -2.41
N GLY A 219 -5.98 6.38 -1.83
CA GLY A 219 -6.96 7.24 -2.50
C GLY A 219 -8.03 6.47 -3.26
N GLU A 220 -8.59 7.09 -4.30
CA GLU A 220 -9.73 6.57 -5.06
C GLU A 220 -9.46 6.54 -6.57
N PHE A 221 -9.74 5.43 -7.25
CA PHE A 221 -9.67 5.32 -8.71
C PHE A 221 -8.29 5.68 -9.30
N ASN A 222 -7.20 5.46 -8.58
CA ASN A 222 -5.86 5.75 -9.08
C ASN A 222 -5.29 4.56 -9.86
N THR A 223 -4.46 4.85 -10.87
CA THR A 223 -3.78 3.82 -11.67
C THR A 223 -2.30 4.13 -11.82
N ALA A 224 -1.44 3.20 -11.40
CA ALA A 224 -0.03 3.18 -11.72
C ALA A 224 0.24 2.04 -12.71
N SER A 225 0.51 2.39 -13.96
CA SER A 225 0.69 1.42 -15.07
C SER A 225 2.02 1.54 -15.80
N GLY A 226 2.85 2.53 -15.49
CA GLY A 226 4.25 2.59 -15.92
C GLY A 226 5.17 1.81 -14.98
N MET A 227 6.27 1.25 -15.49
CA MET A 227 7.30 0.61 -14.67
C MET A 227 7.90 1.64 -13.70
N ASN A 228 8.02 1.31 -12.41
CA ASN A 228 8.39 2.28 -11.36
C ASN A 228 7.47 3.51 -11.27
N GLY A 229 6.27 3.46 -11.87
CA GLY A 229 5.30 4.55 -11.81
C GLY A 229 4.68 4.67 -10.42
N VAL A 230 4.53 5.90 -9.92
CA VAL A 230 4.01 6.17 -8.58
C VAL A 230 2.81 7.10 -8.63
N VAL A 231 1.72 6.67 -8.00
CA VAL A 231 0.62 7.56 -7.60
C VAL A 231 0.65 7.75 -6.10
N LEU A 232 0.91 8.99 -5.65
CA LEU A 232 0.99 9.30 -4.22
C LEU A 232 -0.37 9.25 -3.52
N GLY A 233 -1.46 9.39 -4.28
CA GLY A 233 -2.83 9.34 -3.79
C GLY A 233 -3.70 10.46 -4.35
N GLY A 234 -4.87 10.64 -3.75
CA GLY A 234 -5.92 11.52 -4.26
C GLY A 234 -6.93 10.75 -5.12
N ILE A 235 -7.51 11.37 -6.15
CA ILE A 235 -8.63 10.82 -6.89
C ILE A 235 -8.35 10.82 -8.40
N ARG A 236 -8.50 9.67 -9.06
CA ARG A 236 -8.42 9.51 -10.53
C ARG A 236 -7.10 9.94 -11.16
N ASN A 237 -5.98 9.72 -10.48
CA ASN A 237 -4.66 10.00 -11.06
C ASN A 237 -4.13 8.80 -11.85
N LEU A 238 -3.29 9.07 -12.84
CA LEU A 238 -2.66 8.07 -13.70
C LEU A 238 -1.15 8.32 -13.78
N ALA A 239 -0.35 7.34 -13.39
CA ALA A 239 1.10 7.28 -13.64
C ALA A 239 1.37 6.17 -14.68
N ALA A 240 1.30 6.52 -15.96
CA ALA A 240 1.36 5.57 -17.08
C ALA A 240 2.72 5.50 -17.77
N GLY A 241 3.54 6.55 -17.70
CA GLY A 241 4.91 6.50 -18.20
C GLY A 241 5.84 5.76 -17.25
N ASP A 242 6.90 5.16 -17.77
CA ASP A 242 7.94 4.56 -16.94
C ASP A 242 8.60 5.65 -16.08
N TYR A 243 8.86 5.37 -14.81
CA TYR A 243 9.39 6.33 -13.84
C TYR A 243 8.51 7.58 -13.60
N SER A 244 7.25 7.54 -14.00
CA SER A 244 6.33 8.68 -13.84
C SER A 244 5.79 8.84 -12.42
N PHE A 245 5.37 10.06 -12.08
CA PHE A 245 4.79 10.41 -10.80
C PHE A 245 3.50 11.20 -10.98
N ALA A 246 2.42 10.82 -10.29
CA ALA A 246 1.16 11.56 -10.31
C ALA A 246 0.58 11.77 -8.90
N ALA A 247 -0.01 12.95 -8.64
CA ALA A 247 -0.67 13.26 -7.38
C ALA A 247 -1.81 14.28 -7.54
N GLY A 248 -2.81 14.19 -6.67
CA GLY A 248 -3.90 15.19 -6.57
C GLY A 248 -5.23 14.69 -7.13
N ARG A 249 -5.90 15.46 -7.99
CA ARG A 249 -7.14 15.03 -8.66
C ARG A 249 -6.99 15.10 -10.17
N LYS A 250 -7.17 13.95 -10.84
CA LYS A 250 -7.06 13.83 -12.31
C LYS A 250 -5.72 14.32 -12.88
N ALA A 251 -4.62 14.06 -12.17
CA ALA A 251 -3.25 14.23 -12.67
C ALA A 251 -2.84 13.02 -13.52
N LEU A 252 -2.50 13.23 -14.78
CA LEU A 252 -2.25 12.17 -15.77
C LEU A 252 -0.81 12.26 -16.31
N ALA A 253 0.13 11.59 -15.66
CA ALA A 253 1.51 11.45 -16.10
C ALA A 253 1.62 10.34 -17.16
N ARG A 254 1.41 10.72 -18.43
CA ARG A 254 1.30 9.78 -19.57
C ARG A 254 2.62 9.41 -20.23
N HIS A 255 3.68 10.15 -19.93
CA HIS A 255 4.97 10.03 -20.60
C HIS A 255 6.04 9.62 -19.58
N ASP A 256 7.08 8.95 -20.06
CA ASP A 256 8.18 8.47 -19.23
C ASP A 256 8.84 9.65 -18.49
N GLY A 257 9.21 9.44 -17.23
CA GLY A 257 9.85 10.44 -16.38
C GLY A 257 8.97 11.66 -16.06
N ALA A 258 7.70 11.69 -16.45
CA ALA A 258 6.84 12.84 -16.20
C ALA A 258 6.37 12.90 -14.74
N PHE A 259 6.38 14.10 -14.16
CA PHE A 259 5.86 14.40 -12.83
C PHE A 259 4.64 15.31 -13.00
N VAL A 260 3.45 14.88 -12.57
CA VAL A 260 2.22 15.65 -12.70
C VAL A 260 1.54 15.84 -11.35
N TRP A 261 1.34 17.11 -10.98
CA TRP A 261 0.57 17.48 -9.80
C TRP A 261 -0.64 18.33 -10.21
N ALA A 262 -1.83 17.92 -9.80
CA ALA A 262 -3.06 18.64 -10.10
C ALA A 262 -3.81 19.01 -8.82
N ASP A 263 -4.28 20.26 -8.75
CA ASP A 263 -5.16 20.74 -7.69
C ASP A 263 -6.55 20.03 -7.66
N SER A 264 -7.45 20.52 -6.80
CA SER A 264 -8.77 19.94 -6.55
C SER A 264 -9.77 20.04 -7.70
N THR A 265 -9.40 20.71 -8.80
CA THR A 265 -10.26 20.90 -9.97
C THR A 265 -10.62 19.54 -10.58
N ASP A 266 -11.89 19.34 -10.91
CA ASP A 266 -12.37 18.07 -11.47
C ASP A 266 -12.14 17.94 -12.98
N GLU A 267 -10.95 18.29 -13.44
CA GLU A 267 -10.58 18.26 -14.85
C GLU A 267 -9.27 17.50 -15.06
N ASN A 268 -9.12 16.86 -16.21
CA ASN A 268 -7.88 16.18 -16.57
C ASN A 268 -6.75 17.20 -16.71
N PHE A 269 -5.59 16.88 -16.15
CA PHE A 269 -4.36 17.64 -16.34
C PHE A 269 -3.24 16.65 -16.66
N GLU A 270 -2.71 16.73 -17.88
CA GLU A 270 -1.85 15.68 -18.45
C GLU A 270 -0.45 16.20 -18.75
N SER A 271 0.56 15.34 -18.65
CA SER A 271 1.90 15.66 -19.18
C SER A 271 1.84 15.73 -20.71
N THR A 272 2.68 16.58 -21.30
CA THR A 272 2.69 16.82 -22.76
C THR A 272 3.91 16.22 -23.46
N THR A 273 4.91 15.80 -22.70
CA THR A 273 6.13 15.14 -23.18
C THR A 273 6.79 14.36 -22.04
N ALA A 274 7.75 13.51 -22.37
CA ALA A 274 8.63 12.82 -21.41
C ALA A 274 9.47 13.81 -20.60
N ASP A 275 9.89 13.39 -19.41
CA ASP A 275 10.78 14.12 -18.50
C ASP A 275 10.29 15.53 -18.13
N GLN A 276 8.98 15.74 -18.12
CA GLN A 276 8.35 17.03 -17.81
C GLN A 276 7.79 17.06 -16.39
N PHE A 277 8.06 18.15 -15.66
CA PHE A 277 7.30 18.50 -14.46
C PHE A 277 6.14 19.43 -14.80
N SER A 278 4.91 18.97 -14.60
CA SER A 278 3.66 19.68 -14.88
C SER A 278 2.88 19.92 -13.60
N VAL A 279 2.48 21.18 -13.33
CA VAL A 279 1.70 21.54 -12.15
C VAL A 279 0.49 22.37 -12.53
N ARG A 280 -0.71 21.96 -12.09
CA ARG A 280 -1.92 22.80 -12.08
C ARG A 280 -2.22 23.23 -10.66
N ALA A 281 -2.08 24.53 -10.40
CA ALA A 281 -2.38 25.16 -9.12
C ALA A 281 -3.18 26.45 -9.35
N ASN A 282 -4.51 26.35 -9.40
CA ASN A 282 -5.41 27.50 -9.63
C ASN A 282 -5.31 28.57 -8.53
N GLY A 283 -4.85 28.19 -7.32
CA GLY A 283 -4.52 29.14 -6.25
C GLY A 283 -3.14 29.79 -6.38
N GLY A 284 -2.37 29.44 -7.40
CA GLY A 284 -0.98 29.84 -7.60
C GLY A 284 0.03 28.92 -6.92
N SER A 285 1.31 29.16 -7.24
CA SER A 285 2.47 28.49 -6.66
C SER A 285 3.31 29.48 -5.86
N ARG A 286 3.76 29.10 -4.67
CA ARG A 286 4.59 29.94 -3.79
C ARG A 286 5.92 29.24 -3.47
N PHE A 287 7.03 29.89 -3.79
CA PHE A 287 8.38 29.51 -3.36
C PHE A 287 8.85 30.53 -2.33
N PHE A 288 9.25 30.07 -1.14
CA PHE A 288 9.61 30.92 -0.01
C PHE A 288 10.93 30.47 0.61
N SER A 289 11.80 31.44 0.91
CA SER A 289 13.07 31.24 1.62
C SER A 289 13.23 32.36 2.64
N ASP A 290 13.60 32.01 3.87
CA ASP A 290 13.98 32.93 4.95
C ASP A 290 15.51 33.02 5.14
N GLY A 291 16.27 32.25 4.35
CA GLY A 291 17.73 32.24 4.36
C GLY A 291 18.37 33.14 3.30
N SER A 292 19.70 33.14 3.26
CA SER A 292 20.50 33.94 2.33
C SER A 292 20.54 33.42 0.88
N ASN A 293 19.92 32.26 0.60
CA ASN A 293 19.91 31.62 -0.71
C ASN A 293 18.63 31.96 -1.49
N ALA A 294 18.69 31.83 -2.82
CA ALA A 294 17.54 32.06 -3.70
C ALA A 294 16.38 31.10 -3.36
N ALA A 295 15.15 31.64 -3.28
CA ALA A 295 13.94 30.83 -3.13
C ALA A 295 13.64 29.97 -4.38
N LEU A 296 14.10 30.43 -5.55
CA LEU A 296 14.06 29.69 -6.81
C LEU A 296 15.34 30.01 -7.60
N TYR A 297 16.13 28.98 -7.88
CA TYR A 297 17.28 29.03 -8.77
C TYR A 297 17.02 28.07 -9.94
N VAL A 298 17.11 28.57 -11.16
CA VAL A 298 16.85 27.78 -12.38
C VAL A 298 18.03 27.95 -13.31
N GLU A 299 18.55 26.83 -13.80
CA GLU A 299 19.74 26.79 -14.65
C GLU A 299 19.52 25.84 -15.83
N THR A 300 20.12 26.16 -16.97
CA THR A 300 20.16 25.27 -18.13
C THR A 300 21.57 25.30 -18.69
N THR A 301 22.19 24.12 -18.76
CA THR A 301 23.52 23.91 -19.35
C THR A 301 23.43 23.52 -20.82
N GLY A 302 22.24 23.13 -21.28
CA GLY A 302 21.95 22.85 -22.68
C GLY A 302 21.69 24.11 -23.52
N THR A 303 21.18 23.91 -24.73
CA THR A 303 20.88 24.99 -25.69
C THR A 303 19.46 25.56 -25.57
N GLY A 304 18.67 25.03 -24.64
CA GLY A 304 17.28 25.43 -24.41
C GLY A 304 17.15 26.72 -23.60
N ARG A 305 15.90 27.14 -23.35
CA ARG A 305 15.58 28.25 -22.47
C ARG A 305 15.46 27.77 -21.03
N THR A 306 16.05 28.50 -20.11
CA THR A 306 15.94 28.24 -18.66
C THR A 306 14.54 28.52 -18.10
N GLY A 307 13.83 29.50 -18.65
CA GLY A 307 12.50 29.89 -18.18
C GLY A 307 11.69 30.65 -19.23
N HIS A 308 10.37 30.66 -19.06
CA HIS A 308 9.45 31.38 -19.94
C HIS A 308 8.16 31.73 -19.17
N PHE A 309 7.91 33.02 -18.98
CA PHE A 309 6.71 33.54 -18.31
C PHE A 309 5.74 34.07 -19.36
N ARG A 310 4.58 33.45 -19.49
CA ARG A 310 3.61 33.77 -20.55
C ARG A 310 2.19 33.85 -20.02
N ILE A 311 1.50 34.92 -20.39
CA ILE A 311 0.05 35.05 -20.29
C ILE A 311 -0.53 34.78 -21.68
N THR A 312 -1.50 33.88 -21.78
CA THR A 312 -2.11 33.48 -23.06
C THR A 312 -3.47 34.11 -23.31
N ASN A 313 -4.15 34.60 -22.27
CA ASN A 313 -5.42 35.30 -22.41
C ASN A 313 -5.17 36.72 -22.96
N PRO A 314 -5.63 37.05 -24.18
CA PRO A 314 -5.39 38.36 -24.80
C PRO A 314 -6.11 39.51 -24.09
N GLU A 315 -7.12 39.23 -23.28
CA GLU A 315 -7.84 40.24 -22.49
C GLU A 315 -7.14 40.57 -21.16
N ASN A 316 -6.10 39.82 -20.81
CA ASN A 316 -5.40 40.01 -19.55
C ASN A 316 -4.48 41.25 -19.63
N ASN A 317 -4.65 42.16 -18.67
CA ASN A 317 -3.91 43.42 -18.55
C ASN A 317 -2.83 43.41 -17.44
N SER A 318 -2.53 42.24 -16.88
CA SER A 318 -1.54 42.05 -15.82
C SER A 318 -0.14 41.80 -16.38
N SER A 319 0.88 42.08 -15.56
CA SER A 319 2.27 41.77 -15.89
C SER A 319 2.53 40.26 -15.87
N SER A 320 3.23 39.74 -16.88
CA SER A 320 3.72 38.35 -16.87
C SER A 320 4.82 38.13 -15.81
N VAL A 321 5.59 39.17 -15.52
CA VAL A 321 6.61 39.23 -14.46
C VAL A 321 6.47 40.55 -13.73
N ALA A 322 6.34 40.49 -12.40
CA ALA A 322 6.38 41.66 -11.52
C ALA A 322 7.45 41.41 -10.45
N ALA A 323 8.39 42.33 -10.31
CA ALA A 323 9.48 42.23 -9.35
C ALA A 323 9.58 43.50 -8.51
N SER A 324 9.87 43.35 -7.22
CA SER A 324 10.00 44.46 -6.28
C SER A 324 11.04 44.13 -5.22
N THR A 325 11.79 45.13 -4.77
CA THR A 325 12.75 45.05 -3.67
C THR A 325 12.57 46.26 -2.75
N GLN A 326 12.69 46.03 -1.44
CA GLN A 326 12.69 47.11 -0.44
C GLN A 326 14.12 47.46 0.02
N GLY A 327 15.09 46.59 -0.27
CA GLY A 327 16.49 46.79 0.06
C GLY A 327 17.25 47.53 -1.04
N GLY A 328 18.57 47.62 -0.90
CA GLY A 328 19.44 48.28 -1.88
C GLY A 328 19.83 47.44 -3.11
N GLY A 329 19.35 46.20 -3.21
CA GLY A 329 19.63 45.32 -4.36
C GLY A 329 18.70 45.56 -5.54
N ASP A 330 19.02 44.95 -6.69
CA ASP A 330 18.23 45.07 -7.93
C ASP A 330 16.96 44.20 -7.88
N ALA A 331 15.83 44.74 -8.34
CA ALA A 331 14.61 43.95 -8.52
C ALA A 331 14.71 43.00 -9.73
N LEU A 332 15.42 43.42 -10.78
CA LEU A 332 15.74 42.63 -11.97
C LEU A 332 17.18 42.96 -12.39
N LEU A 333 18.00 41.93 -12.55
CA LEU A 333 19.38 42.04 -13.05
C LEU A 333 19.53 41.14 -14.29
N GLY A 334 19.80 41.76 -15.43
CA GLY A 334 20.18 41.04 -16.66
C GLY A 334 21.68 41.17 -16.88
N TYR A 335 22.36 40.04 -17.06
CA TYR A 335 23.79 40.01 -17.32
C TYR A 335 24.08 39.01 -18.44
N THR A 336 24.92 39.41 -19.41
CA THR A 336 25.32 38.55 -20.53
C THR A 336 26.80 38.72 -20.79
N ILE A 337 27.52 37.61 -20.83
CA ILE A 337 28.96 37.57 -21.16
C ILE A 337 29.18 37.41 -22.67
N GLY A 338 28.26 36.69 -23.34
CA GLY A 338 28.29 36.49 -24.78
C GLY A 338 27.80 37.71 -25.57
N SER A 339 27.56 37.52 -26.86
CA SER A 339 27.09 38.58 -27.77
C SER A 339 25.58 38.85 -27.73
N GLY A 340 24.86 38.24 -26.79
CA GLY A 340 23.41 38.42 -26.64
C GLY A 340 23.05 39.71 -25.89
N ASN A 341 21.76 40.03 -25.88
CA ASN A 341 21.24 41.16 -25.10
C ASN A 341 21.00 40.74 -23.65
N GLY A 342 21.46 41.54 -22.68
CA GLY A 342 21.11 41.35 -21.26
C GLY A 342 19.60 41.50 -21.00
N VAL A 343 18.95 42.41 -21.72
CA VAL A 343 17.49 42.59 -21.76
C VAL A 343 17.09 42.94 -23.19
N TYR A 344 16.06 42.29 -23.73
CA TYR A 344 15.49 42.58 -25.05
C TYR A 344 13.98 42.81 -24.91
N GLY A 345 13.51 43.98 -25.34
CA GLY A 345 12.08 44.33 -25.36
C GLY A 345 11.62 44.59 -26.79
N GLU A 346 10.51 43.98 -27.18
CA GLU A 346 9.87 44.16 -28.48
C GLU A 346 8.36 44.39 -28.28
N THR A 347 7.76 45.26 -29.06
CA THR A 347 6.31 45.41 -29.12
C THR A 347 5.86 45.47 -30.57
N ALA A 348 5.07 44.47 -30.99
CA ALA A 348 4.48 44.43 -32.32
C ALA A 348 3.13 45.18 -32.41
N GLY A 349 2.53 45.51 -31.26
CA GLY A 349 1.29 46.30 -31.16
C GLY A 349 1.55 47.81 -31.01
N SER A 350 0.54 48.55 -30.58
CA SER A 350 0.61 50.01 -30.36
C SER A 350 1.21 50.43 -29.00
N GLY A 351 1.69 49.46 -28.20
CA GLY A 351 2.29 49.70 -26.89
C GLY A 351 3.76 50.09 -26.95
N TRP A 352 4.36 50.31 -25.77
CA TRP A 352 5.79 50.60 -25.62
C TRP A 352 6.57 49.34 -25.27
N ALA A 353 7.72 49.14 -25.92
CA ALA A 353 8.64 48.04 -25.59
C ALA A 353 9.31 48.20 -24.21
N GLY A 354 9.31 49.41 -23.66
CA GLY A 354 9.78 49.72 -22.31
C GLY A 354 9.24 51.06 -21.81
N TYR A 355 9.04 51.16 -20.49
CA TYR A 355 8.57 52.37 -19.81
C TYR A 355 9.29 52.50 -18.45
N PHE A 356 10.02 53.58 -18.24
CA PHE A 356 10.86 53.81 -17.05
C PHE A 356 10.44 55.10 -16.35
N VAL A 357 10.13 55.03 -15.05
CA VAL A 357 9.66 56.17 -14.26
C VAL A 357 10.34 56.22 -12.90
N GLY A 358 10.89 57.40 -12.55
CA GLY A 358 11.32 57.74 -11.21
C GLY A 358 10.30 58.68 -10.55
N SER A 359 9.59 58.22 -9.52
CA SER A 359 8.48 58.96 -8.90
C SER A 359 8.83 59.66 -7.58
N GLY A 360 9.98 59.36 -6.98
CA GLY A 360 10.46 60.00 -5.74
C GLY A 360 11.23 61.29 -6.03
N GLY A 361 11.23 62.23 -5.07
CA GLY A 361 11.93 63.52 -5.20
C GLY A 361 13.45 63.44 -5.42
N SER A 362 14.05 62.26 -5.25
CA SER A 362 15.45 61.95 -5.51
C SER A 362 15.65 60.79 -6.49
N SER A 363 14.61 60.35 -7.21
CA SER A 363 14.71 59.24 -8.15
C SER A 363 15.61 59.60 -9.33
N LYS A 364 16.42 58.62 -9.77
CA LYS A 364 17.23 58.70 -10.99
C LYS A 364 16.49 57.98 -12.12
N GLY A 365 16.73 58.41 -13.36
CA GLY A 365 16.19 57.79 -14.57
C GLY A 365 17.04 56.62 -15.05
N VAL A 366 17.33 56.57 -16.35
CA VAL A 366 18.22 55.55 -16.95
C VAL A 366 19.67 56.00 -16.80
N HIS A 367 20.53 55.10 -16.32
CA HIS A 367 21.98 55.28 -16.26
C HIS A 367 22.65 54.36 -17.28
N ILE A 368 23.56 54.90 -18.09
CA ILE A 368 24.29 54.17 -19.13
C ILE A 368 25.77 54.46 -18.94
N GLU A 369 26.56 53.39 -18.78
CA GLU A 369 28.02 53.45 -18.69
C GLU A 369 28.62 52.56 -19.78
N THR A 370 29.65 53.06 -20.48
CA THR A 370 30.32 52.33 -21.56
C THR A 370 31.84 52.46 -21.46
N ASN A 371 32.54 51.33 -21.50
CA ASN A 371 34.00 51.29 -21.57
C ASN A 371 34.49 51.24 -23.04
N GLY A 372 34.19 52.28 -23.82
CA GLY A 372 34.67 52.45 -25.19
C GLY A 372 33.74 52.01 -26.33
N GLY A 373 32.47 51.68 -26.04
CA GLY A 373 31.43 51.33 -27.02
C GLY A 373 30.31 52.38 -27.13
N GLN A 374 29.32 52.13 -28.01
CA GLN A 374 28.12 52.96 -28.14
C GLN A 374 27.15 52.69 -26.98
N GLY A 375 26.74 53.73 -26.25
CA GLY A 375 25.85 53.59 -25.08
C GLY A 375 24.36 53.61 -25.42
N LEU A 376 23.95 54.40 -26.42
CA LEU A 376 22.57 54.48 -26.89
C LEU A 376 22.57 54.60 -28.42
N GLU A 377 21.89 53.69 -29.08
CA GLU A 377 21.66 53.71 -30.53
C GLU A 377 20.16 53.83 -30.81
N VAL A 378 19.77 54.73 -31.73
CA VAL A 378 18.38 54.94 -32.15
C VAL A 378 18.31 54.85 -33.68
N VAL A 379 17.68 53.80 -34.19
CA VAL A 379 17.65 53.46 -35.63
C VAL A 379 16.23 53.61 -36.20
N GLY A 380 16.07 54.39 -37.28
CA GLY A 380 14.79 54.58 -38.01
C GLY A 380 13.72 55.42 -37.29
N GLY A 381 12.55 55.60 -37.94
CA GLY A 381 11.34 56.21 -37.36
C GLY A 381 11.28 57.75 -37.28
N ALA A 382 10.11 58.29 -36.94
CA ALA A 382 9.95 59.68 -36.52
C ALA A 382 10.53 59.82 -35.10
N LYS A 383 11.50 60.73 -34.95
CA LYS A 383 12.33 60.86 -33.75
C LYS A 383 11.79 62.01 -32.91
N SER A 384 11.37 61.75 -31.68
CA SER A 384 11.00 62.79 -30.73
C SER A 384 11.59 62.45 -29.37
N ALA A 385 12.63 63.16 -28.97
CA ALA A 385 13.14 63.15 -27.61
C ALA A 385 12.59 64.41 -26.91
N VAL A 386 11.43 64.28 -26.28
CA VAL A 386 10.85 65.40 -25.52
C VAL A 386 11.39 65.34 -24.11
N VAL A 387 12.21 66.35 -23.73
CA VAL A 387 12.70 66.51 -22.35
C VAL A 387 11.97 67.70 -21.72
N PRO A 388 10.81 67.51 -21.09
CA PRO A 388 10.14 68.59 -20.40
C PRO A 388 10.88 68.91 -19.10
N THR A 389 11.24 70.18 -18.87
CA THR A 389 11.70 70.65 -17.55
C THR A 389 10.83 71.80 -17.08
N SER A 390 10.34 71.71 -15.84
CA SER A 390 9.63 72.80 -15.15
C SER A 390 10.54 73.61 -14.21
N GLN A 391 11.83 73.23 -14.05
CA GLN A 391 12.76 73.82 -13.07
C GLN A 391 14.24 73.96 -13.51
N GLY A 392 14.56 73.92 -14.80
CA GLY A 392 15.90 74.36 -15.28
C GLY A 392 17.11 73.55 -14.79
N ARG A 393 16.98 72.24 -14.52
CA ARG A 393 18.13 71.33 -14.35
C ARG A 393 18.26 70.38 -15.54
N ARG A 394 19.52 70.13 -15.92
CA ARG A 394 19.99 69.80 -17.28
C ARG A 394 19.41 68.50 -17.86
N ALA A 395 19.07 68.58 -19.15
CA ALA A 395 18.44 67.54 -19.97
C ALA A 395 19.37 66.38 -20.38
N LEU A 396 20.68 66.51 -20.16
CA LEU A 396 21.68 65.45 -20.25
C LEU A 396 22.92 66.02 -19.55
N TYR A 397 23.54 65.28 -18.62
CA TYR A 397 24.81 65.67 -18.03
C TYR A 397 25.76 64.48 -18.16
N THR A 398 26.91 64.72 -18.78
CA THR A 398 28.00 63.74 -18.91
C THR A 398 29.13 64.22 -18.00
N GLU A 399 29.73 63.30 -17.25
CA GLU A 399 30.88 63.62 -16.39
C GLU A 399 32.21 63.57 -17.17
N GLU A 400 32.27 62.84 -18.28
CA GLU A 400 33.34 62.89 -19.27
C GLU A 400 32.78 62.67 -20.69
N ALA A 401 32.77 63.71 -21.51
CA ALA A 401 32.63 63.58 -22.96
C ALA A 401 33.53 64.62 -23.63
N ALA A 402 34.34 64.19 -24.59
CA ALA A 402 35.14 65.10 -25.40
C ALA A 402 34.26 65.95 -26.34
N GLU A 403 33.08 65.45 -26.72
CA GLU A 403 32.11 66.16 -27.55
C GLU A 403 30.71 65.57 -27.35
N VAL A 404 29.68 66.41 -27.27
CA VAL A 404 28.27 66.00 -27.21
C VAL A 404 27.55 66.64 -28.38
N TRP A 405 27.11 65.83 -29.33
CA TRP A 405 26.36 66.29 -30.51
C TRP A 405 24.87 66.11 -30.29
N PHE A 406 24.13 67.20 -30.34
CA PHE A 406 22.69 67.17 -30.52
C PHE A 406 22.36 67.82 -31.86
N THR A 407 21.44 67.22 -32.60
CA THR A 407 20.79 67.93 -33.70
C THR A 407 19.32 68.04 -33.35
N ASP A 408 18.94 69.26 -32.96
CA ASP A 408 17.56 69.67 -32.77
C ASP A 408 16.89 69.79 -34.15
N TYR A 409 15.78 69.07 -34.33
CA TYR A 409 14.98 69.09 -35.57
C TYR A 409 13.52 69.54 -35.35
N GLY A 410 13.18 70.06 -34.15
CA GLY A 410 11.81 70.37 -33.75
C GLY A 410 11.12 69.24 -33.01
#